data_AF-A0A6A5B625-F1
#
_entry.id   AF-A0A6A5B625-F1
#
_cell.length_a   1.000
_cell.length_b   1.000
_cell.length_c   1.000
_cell.angle_alpha   90.00
_cell.angle_beta   90.00
_cell.angle_gamma   90.00
#
_symmetry.space_group_name_H-M   'P 1'
#
loop_
_entity.id
_entity.type
_entity.pdbx_description
1 polymer ?
#
loop_
_entity_poly.entity_id
_entity_poly.type
_entity_poly.pdbx_seq_one_letter_code
_entity_poly.pdbx_strand_id
1 'polypeptide(L)'
;MPKKGVARETEKAPSVEEQLQHCLAEIQNKALEIEGLKAKTKALQTYKEMYEKLKQEHDAFVEELKQRETESIQVANYLRKDLELKNRTILQNQKDLSENTQHHKQLVSKLEKQLDEAKQRFSEELQSKDTELLNLEKALSLQDELKKELEKYKQLYHEKEQENEQIRKFFDAELTKSKQIFIKETMRSRKEESGIQEQFEREVEERALQLIDEKSRSIYEQNILLRAQLEECQQELRECTQEKDKYKQENKNLTRTIEMNKDLLKEYTKQCFNLSKELRTMNQKYDTEKVFVDLEKRFNEEKYELKEKYEQQIKDLEKKRDELSRILQVRNRELNHIRKIGKRLLEQRTELEMFFNEALGTVKEQLKNPPSSNVVTYAKTQEGGQINQSLPPISKSPVLPPDSQHPQPSFPSLSWQDKEKVLKILFDKINGIPSKNPNSAQPPNKPHLNNSFQDSPKPVKLKLQNSLASLNQAFRTGTPSSNRSTDFGD
;
A
#
# COMPACT_ATOMS: atom_id res chain seq x y z
N MET A 1 11.67 89.15 -93.10
CA MET A 1 12.22 88.94 -94.47
C MET A 1 12.10 87.45 -94.79
N PRO A 2 11.96 87.01 -96.06
CA PRO A 2 11.68 87.70 -97.35
C PRO A 2 10.14 87.71 -97.68
N LYS A 3 9.56 88.62 -98.49
CA LYS A 3 9.49 88.74 -99.98
C LYS A 3 8.87 87.50 -100.69
N LYS A 4 8.07 87.59 -101.77
CA LYS A 4 7.30 88.65 -102.50
C LYS A 4 6.43 87.96 -103.59
N GLY A 5 5.43 88.65 -104.16
CA GLY A 5 4.71 88.25 -105.39
C GLY A 5 3.39 87.50 -105.11
N VAL A 6 2.20 87.84 -105.62
CA VAL A 6 1.71 88.64 -106.77
C VAL A 6 1.94 88.00 -108.14
N ALA A 7 0.88 87.36 -108.66
CA ALA A 7 0.50 87.33 -110.07
C ALA A 7 -1.03 87.08 -110.19
N ARG A 8 -1.69 87.75 -111.13
CA ARG A 8 -3.02 87.39 -111.66
C ARG A 8 -2.82 86.53 -112.90
N GLU A 9 -3.72 85.60 -113.19
CA GLU A 9 -4.24 85.28 -114.55
C GLU A 9 -5.28 84.15 -114.42
N THR A 10 -6.57 84.47 -114.62
CA THR A 10 -7.39 84.28 -115.84
C THR A 10 -8.00 82.89 -115.99
N GLU A 11 -9.32 82.92 -116.23
CA GLU A 11 -10.22 81.78 -116.39
C GLU A 11 -9.78 80.79 -117.48
N LYS A 12 -9.95 79.50 -117.20
CA LYS A 12 -10.44 78.48 -118.13
C LYS A 12 -11.17 77.41 -117.33
N ALA A 13 -12.41 77.12 -117.72
CA ALA A 13 -13.24 76.13 -117.04
C ALA A 13 -12.69 74.71 -117.30
N PRO A 14 -12.58 73.84 -116.27
CA PRO A 14 -12.10 72.48 -116.43
C PRO A 14 -13.13 71.60 -117.15
N SER A 15 -12.64 70.63 -117.92
CA SER A 15 -13.49 69.70 -118.66
C SER A 15 -14.19 68.71 -117.73
N VAL A 16 -15.38 68.23 -118.12
CA VAL A 16 -16.19 67.26 -117.35
C VAL A 16 -15.41 65.98 -117.03
N GLU A 17 -14.45 65.62 -117.88
CA GLU A 17 -13.60 64.43 -117.73
C GLU A 17 -12.57 64.56 -116.59
N GLU A 18 -12.05 65.77 -116.33
CA GLU A 18 -11.17 66.06 -115.18
C GLU A 18 -11.96 66.05 -113.86
N GLN A 19 -13.22 66.51 -113.88
CA GLN A 19 -14.11 66.43 -112.71
C GLN A 19 -14.47 64.97 -112.38
N LEU A 20 -14.67 64.12 -113.38
CA LEU A 20 -14.93 62.70 -113.17
C LEU A 20 -13.68 61.97 -112.63
N GLN A 21 -12.48 62.28 -113.15
CA GLN A 21 -11.22 61.75 -112.61
C GLN A 21 -10.94 62.26 -111.19
N HIS A 22 -11.20 63.54 -110.89
CA HIS A 22 -11.06 64.07 -109.52
C HIS A 22 -12.05 63.39 -108.56
N CYS A 23 -13.29 63.16 -108.97
CA CYS A 23 -14.30 62.48 -108.14
C CYS A 23 -13.95 61.00 -107.92
N LEU A 24 -13.47 60.29 -108.95
CA LEU A 24 -12.94 58.93 -108.80
C LEU A 24 -11.71 58.88 -107.88
N ALA A 25 -10.77 59.81 -108.04
CA ALA A 25 -9.59 59.92 -107.16
C ALA A 25 -9.98 60.25 -105.71
N GLU A 26 -10.98 61.11 -105.47
CA GLU A 26 -11.52 61.36 -104.14
C GLU A 26 -12.22 60.12 -103.55
N ILE A 27 -13.02 59.39 -104.35
CA ILE A 27 -13.67 58.15 -103.90
C ILE A 27 -12.62 57.09 -103.57
N GLN A 28 -11.55 56.99 -104.38
CA GLN A 28 -10.47 56.02 -104.20
C GLN A 28 -9.56 56.40 -103.01
N ASN A 29 -9.28 57.69 -102.80
CA ASN A 29 -8.61 58.18 -101.60
C ASN A 29 -9.46 57.98 -100.35
N LYS A 30 -10.77 58.26 -100.38
CA LYS A 30 -11.70 57.98 -99.28
C LYS A 30 -11.83 56.47 -99.03
N ALA A 31 -11.77 55.63 -100.05
CA ALA A 31 -11.75 54.18 -99.90
C ALA A 31 -10.46 53.70 -99.21
N LEU A 32 -9.30 54.20 -99.63
CA LEU A 32 -8.00 53.96 -98.97
C LEU A 32 -7.97 54.49 -97.53
N GLU A 33 -8.60 55.64 -97.26
CA GLU A 33 -8.73 56.20 -95.92
C GLU A 33 -9.66 55.34 -95.05
N ILE A 34 -10.80 54.87 -95.57
CA ILE A 34 -11.70 53.94 -94.90
C ILE A 34 -11.02 52.59 -94.66
N GLU A 35 -10.20 52.09 -95.58
CA GLU A 35 -9.44 50.86 -95.42
C GLU A 35 -8.30 51.02 -94.40
N GLY A 36 -7.59 52.15 -94.44
CA GLY A 36 -6.61 52.54 -93.42
C GLY A 36 -7.22 52.73 -92.03
N LEU A 37 -8.43 53.28 -91.95
CA LEU A 37 -9.22 53.35 -90.72
C LEU A 37 -9.65 51.96 -90.25
N LYS A 38 -10.16 51.10 -91.13
CA LYS A 38 -10.49 49.69 -90.80
C LYS A 38 -9.26 48.93 -90.30
N ALA A 39 -8.09 49.12 -90.91
CA ALA A 39 -6.82 48.54 -90.46
C ALA A 39 -6.41 49.07 -89.09
N LYS A 40 -6.48 50.39 -88.85
CA LYS A 40 -6.25 51.01 -87.54
C LYS A 40 -7.24 50.52 -86.48
N THR A 41 -8.53 50.38 -86.80
CA THR A 41 -9.55 49.86 -85.89
C THR A 41 -9.30 48.38 -85.56
N LYS A 42 -8.93 47.55 -86.55
CA LYS A 42 -8.53 46.16 -86.31
C LYS A 42 -7.29 46.08 -85.41
N ALA A 43 -6.26 46.87 -85.70
CA ALA A 43 -5.06 46.91 -84.86
C ALA A 43 -5.36 47.37 -83.43
N LEU A 44 -6.17 48.43 -83.27
CA LEU A 44 -6.64 48.91 -81.96
C LEU A 44 -7.45 47.83 -81.23
N GLN A 45 -8.30 47.08 -81.93
CA GLN A 45 -9.06 45.98 -81.36
C GLN A 45 -8.15 44.84 -80.90
N THR A 46 -7.17 44.43 -81.70
CA THR A 46 -6.17 43.43 -81.27
C THR A 46 -5.32 43.93 -80.10
N TYR A 47 -4.97 45.22 -80.04
CA TYR A 47 -4.26 45.79 -78.89
C TYR A 47 -5.13 45.81 -77.63
N LYS A 48 -6.43 46.08 -77.73
CA LYS A 48 -7.38 45.97 -76.61
C LYS A 48 -7.50 44.52 -76.12
N GLU A 49 -7.61 43.57 -77.02
CA GLU A 49 -7.69 42.14 -76.69
C GLU A 49 -6.39 41.62 -76.06
N MET A 50 -5.22 42.05 -76.55
CA MET A 50 -3.93 41.76 -75.92
C MET A 50 -3.79 42.42 -74.55
N TYR A 51 -4.25 43.67 -74.39
CA TYR A 51 -4.24 44.37 -73.12
C TYR A 51 -5.15 43.72 -72.08
N GLU A 52 -6.39 43.35 -72.43
CA GLU A 52 -7.29 42.66 -71.50
C GLU A 52 -6.79 41.25 -71.15
N LYS A 53 -6.16 40.51 -72.08
CA LYS A 53 -5.48 39.25 -71.76
C LYS A 53 -4.33 39.45 -70.78
N LEU A 54 -3.42 40.39 -71.07
CA LEU A 54 -2.28 40.69 -70.21
C LEU A 54 -2.72 41.18 -68.82
N LYS A 55 -3.83 41.92 -68.75
CA LYS A 55 -4.45 42.35 -67.49
C LYS A 55 -5.06 41.17 -66.73
N GLN A 56 -5.78 40.26 -67.40
CA GLN A 56 -6.30 39.04 -66.78
C GLN A 56 -5.17 38.14 -66.26
N GLU A 57 -4.08 37.99 -67.01
CA GLU A 57 -2.87 37.27 -66.58
C GLU A 57 -2.20 37.96 -65.39
N HIS A 58 -2.05 39.29 -65.42
CA HIS A 58 -1.52 40.07 -64.30
C HIS A 58 -2.39 39.93 -63.04
N ASP A 59 -3.71 40.07 -63.15
CA ASP A 59 -4.64 39.94 -62.03
C ASP A 59 -4.63 38.50 -61.47
N ALA A 60 -4.51 37.48 -62.33
CA ALA A 60 -4.35 36.09 -61.91
C ALA A 60 -3.02 35.85 -61.16
N PHE A 61 -1.89 36.37 -61.65
CA PHE A 61 -0.61 36.29 -60.94
C PHE A 61 -0.62 37.05 -59.60
N VAL A 62 -1.33 38.17 -59.52
CA VAL A 62 -1.51 38.92 -58.26
C VAL A 62 -2.31 38.10 -57.24
N GLU A 63 -3.36 37.38 -57.66
CA GLU A 63 -4.08 36.48 -56.75
C GLU A 63 -3.28 35.23 -56.37
N GLU A 64 -2.50 34.64 -57.28
CA GLU A 64 -1.60 33.51 -56.95
C GLU A 64 -0.52 33.95 -55.94
N LEU A 65 0.07 35.13 -56.11
CA LEU A 65 1.03 35.70 -55.16
C LEU A 65 0.39 35.93 -53.79
N LYS A 66 -0.80 36.54 -53.72
CA LYS A 66 -1.55 36.70 -52.45
C LYS A 66 -1.84 35.36 -51.79
N GLN A 67 -2.30 34.36 -52.56
CA GLN A 67 -2.57 33.03 -52.01
C GLN A 67 -1.29 32.44 -51.42
N ARG A 68 -0.19 32.43 -52.17
CA ARG A 68 1.12 31.92 -51.74
C ARG A 68 1.67 32.66 -50.52
N GLU A 69 1.48 33.97 -50.43
CA GLU A 69 1.80 34.77 -49.24
C GLU A 69 0.95 34.33 -48.04
N THR A 70 -0.36 34.17 -48.19
CA THR A 70 -1.22 33.72 -47.09
C THR A 70 -0.91 32.30 -46.62
N GLU A 71 -0.59 31.38 -47.53
CA GLU A 71 -0.17 30.02 -47.20
C GLU A 71 1.18 30.02 -46.47
N SER A 72 2.15 30.80 -46.95
CA SER A 72 3.45 31.00 -46.28
C SER A 72 3.28 31.57 -44.86
N ILE A 73 2.42 32.58 -44.69
CA ILE A 73 2.09 33.15 -43.38
C ILE A 73 1.40 32.12 -42.47
N GLN A 74 0.49 31.29 -43.00
CA GLN A 74 -0.15 30.23 -42.23
C GLN A 74 0.85 29.17 -41.75
N VAL A 75 1.76 28.72 -42.61
CA VAL A 75 2.83 27.77 -42.26
C VAL A 75 3.79 28.38 -41.23
N ALA A 76 4.21 29.64 -41.42
CA ALA A 76 5.07 30.34 -40.46
C ALA A 76 4.41 30.49 -39.07
N ASN A 77 3.12 30.83 -39.02
CA ASN A 77 2.35 30.93 -37.78
C ASN A 77 2.17 29.56 -37.10
N TYR A 78 1.94 28.49 -37.87
CA TYR A 78 1.87 27.12 -37.35
C TYR A 78 3.20 26.69 -36.72
N LEU A 79 4.31 26.86 -37.44
CA LEU A 79 5.65 26.51 -36.97
C LEU A 79 6.05 27.34 -35.73
N ARG A 80 5.72 28.63 -35.70
CA ARG A 80 5.93 29.48 -34.52
C ARG A 80 5.16 28.96 -33.31
N LYS A 81 3.89 28.59 -33.47
CA LYS A 81 3.06 28.06 -32.38
C LYS A 81 3.56 26.70 -31.88
N ASP A 82 4.01 25.82 -32.77
CA ASP A 82 4.63 24.54 -32.42
C ASP A 82 5.96 24.73 -31.67
N LEU A 83 6.81 25.67 -32.10
CA LEU A 83 8.03 26.06 -31.38
C LEU A 83 7.72 26.66 -29.99
N GLU A 84 6.72 27.52 -29.87
CA GLU A 84 6.28 28.09 -28.58
C GLU A 84 5.78 26.99 -27.61
N LEU A 85 5.04 26.00 -28.11
CA LEU A 85 4.60 24.83 -27.33
C LEU A 85 5.78 23.95 -26.91
N LYS A 86 6.68 23.61 -27.84
CA LYS A 86 7.90 22.81 -27.54
C LYS A 86 8.81 23.51 -26.53
N ASN A 87 9.03 24.82 -26.68
CA ASN A 87 9.82 25.61 -25.73
C ASN A 87 9.17 25.64 -24.33
N ARG A 88 7.84 25.76 -24.24
CA ARG A 88 7.12 25.65 -22.96
C ARG A 88 7.31 24.27 -22.32
N THR A 89 7.23 23.19 -23.10
CA THR A 89 7.47 21.82 -22.61
C THR A 89 8.92 21.61 -22.18
N ILE A 90 9.91 22.16 -22.91
CA ILE A 90 11.32 22.10 -22.54
C ILE A 90 11.57 22.82 -21.21
N LEU A 91 11.03 24.04 -21.04
CA LEU A 91 11.15 24.80 -19.78
C LEU A 91 10.50 24.07 -18.60
N GLN A 92 9.34 23.45 -18.80
CA GLN A 92 8.69 22.65 -17.77
C GLN A 92 9.54 21.43 -17.39
N ASN A 93 10.00 20.66 -18.37
CA ASN A 93 10.87 19.50 -18.14
C ASN A 93 12.19 19.88 -17.45
N GLN A 94 12.78 21.05 -17.80
CA GLN A 94 13.99 21.57 -17.13
C GLN A 94 13.72 21.93 -15.66
N LYS A 95 12.57 22.54 -15.37
CA LYS A 95 12.14 22.84 -14.00
C LYS A 95 11.96 21.55 -13.19
N ASP A 96 11.18 20.60 -13.71
CA ASP A 96 10.89 19.33 -13.04
C ASP A 96 12.16 18.50 -12.81
N LEU A 97 13.10 18.51 -13.76
CA LEU A 97 14.41 17.88 -13.62
C LEU A 97 15.26 18.54 -12.52
N SER A 98 15.23 19.87 -12.42
CA SER A 98 15.94 20.62 -11.38
C SER A 98 15.37 20.33 -9.98
N GLU A 99 14.04 20.38 -9.83
CA GLU A 99 13.35 20.07 -8.58
C GLU A 99 13.59 18.62 -8.13
N ASN A 100 13.49 17.65 -9.04
CA ASN A 100 13.77 16.24 -8.73
C ASN A 100 15.26 16.01 -8.40
N THR A 101 16.18 16.71 -9.06
CA THR A 101 17.62 16.66 -8.74
C THR A 101 17.90 17.22 -7.34
N GLN A 102 17.25 18.33 -6.97
CA GLN A 102 17.37 18.91 -5.64
C GLN A 102 16.78 17.99 -4.56
N HIS A 103 15.62 17.38 -4.82
CA HIS A 103 15.00 16.39 -3.93
C HIS A 103 15.89 15.16 -3.74
N HIS A 104 16.48 14.62 -4.82
CA HIS A 104 17.44 13.51 -4.74
C HIS A 104 18.67 13.88 -3.91
N LYS A 105 19.27 15.06 -4.11
CA LYS A 105 20.40 15.54 -3.29
C LYS A 105 20.04 15.63 -1.80
N GLN A 106 18.84 16.12 -1.47
CA GLN A 106 18.37 16.19 -0.09
C GLN A 106 18.11 14.80 0.51
N LEU A 107 17.58 13.85 -0.28
CA LEU A 107 17.34 12.48 0.18
C LEU A 107 18.65 11.73 0.42
N VAL A 108 19.62 11.85 -0.50
CA VAL A 108 20.97 11.28 -0.34
C VAL A 108 21.63 11.84 0.92
N SER A 109 21.64 13.16 1.13
CA SER A 109 22.22 13.77 2.33
C SER A 109 21.54 13.35 3.64
N LYS A 110 20.23 13.04 3.62
CA LYS A 110 19.53 12.45 4.78
C LYS A 110 19.95 11.01 5.04
N LEU A 111 20.07 10.19 4.00
CA LEU A 111 20.49 8.79 4.11
C LEU A 111 21.96 8.66 4.54
N GLU A 112 22.84 9.53 4.04
CA GLU A 112 24.25 9.63 4.47
C GLU A 112 24.35 9.93 5.97
N LYS A 113 23.60 10.94 6.47
CA LYS A 113 23.54 11.25 7.90
C LYS A 113 23.02 10.08 8.75
N GLN A 114 21.93 9.43 8.33
CA GLN A 114 21.40 8.26 9.02
C GLN A 114 22.40 7.09 9.05
N LEU A 115 23.15 6.90 7.97
CA LEU A 115 24.19 5.88 7.88
C LEU A 115 25.36 6.19 8.84
N ASP A 116 25.79 7.44 8.92
CA ASP A 116 26.89 7.84 9.81
C ASP A 116 26.47 7.86 11.29
N GLU A 117 25.24 8.29 11.61
CA GLU A 117 24.64 8.14 12.95
C GLU A 117 24.56 6.66 13.37
N ALA A 118 24.18 5.76 12.45
CA ALA A 118 24.14 4.32 12.71
C ALA A 118 25.55 3.74 12.94
N LYS A 119 26.54 4.10 12.11
CA LYS A 119 27.95 3.69 12.31
C LYS A 119 28.48 4.15 13.67
N GLN A 120 28.20 5.39 14.06
CA GLN A 120 28.65 5.93 15.34
C GLN A 120 28.04 5.13 16.50
N ARG A 121 26.72 4.88 16.50
CA ARG A 121 26.06 4.06 17.53
C ARG A 121 26.65 2.66 17.64
N PHE A 122 26.90 1.98 16.51
CA PHE A 122 27.53 0.66 16.53
C PHE A 122 28.98 0.71 17.05
N SER A 123 29.72 1.78 16.76
CA SER A 123 31.07 1.99 17.31
C SER A 123 31.06 2.19 18.82
N GLU A 124 30.10 2.96 19.34
CA GLU A 124 29.91 3.20 20.78
C GLU A 124 29.45 1.93 21.51
N GLU A 125 28.53 1.16 20.92
CA GLU A 125 28.07 -0.13 21.46
C GLU A 125 29.20 -1.16 21.49
N LEU A 126 30.02 -1.25 20.42
CA LEU A 126 31.17 -2.14 20.38
C LEU A 126 32.19 -1.80 21.47
N GLN A 127 32.53 -0.52 21.63
CA GLN A 127 33.42 -0.06 22.71
C GLN A 127 32.86 -0.39 24.10
N SER A 128 31.55 -0.21 24.33
CA SER A 128 30.92 -0.62 25.59
C SER A 128 31.11 -2.12 25.83
N LYS A 129 30.88 -2.97 24.82
CA LYS A 129 31.03 -4.43 24.93
C LYS A 129 32.47 -4.87 25.14
N ASP A 130 33.44 -4.23 24.49
CA ASP A 130 34.87 -4.50 24.74
C ASP A 130 35.26 -4.16 26.19
N THR A 131 34.73 -3.07 26.77
CA THR A 131 34.99 -2.75 28.19
C THR A 131 34.29 -3.70 29.16
N GLU A 132 33.08 -4.19 28.83
CA GLU A 132 32.39 -5.25 29.59
C GLU A 132 33.21 -6.55 29.58
N LEU A 133 33.69 -6.97 28.41
CA LEU A 133 34.52 -8.16 28.26
C LEU A 133 35.83 -8.06 29.05
N LEU A 134 36.54 -6.93 28.96
CA LEU A 134 37.78 -6.69 29.71
C LEU A 134 37.55 -6.74 31.24
N ASN A 135 36.39 -6.29 31.71
CA ASN A 135 36.03 -6.35 33.13
C ASN A 135 35.67 -7.78 33.57
N LEU A 136 34.99 -8.56 32.72
CA LEU A 136 34.71 -9.98 32.97
C LEU A 136 36.00 -10.82 32.99
N GLU A 137 36.94 -10.55 32.09
CA GLU A 137 38.24 -11.22 32.05
C GLU A 137 39.06 -10.96 33.32
N LYS A 138 39.11 -9.71 33.79
CA LYS A 138 39.70 -9.35 35.09
C LYS A 138 39.01 -10.05 36.27
N ALA A 139 37.68 -10.12 36.26
CA ALA A 139 36.92 -10.80 37.31
C ALA A 139 37.17 -12.31 37.33
N LEU A 140 37.33 -12.94 36.17
CA LEU A 140 37.73 -14.36 36.05
C LEU A 140 39.15 -14.60 36.58
N SER A 141 40.12 -13.74 36.24
CA SER A 141 41.48 -13.82 36.77
C SER A 141 41.51 -13.74 38.30
N LEU A 142 40.79 -12.76 38.88
CA LEU A 142 40.66 -12.62 40.33
C LEU A 142 39.95 -13.83 40.97
N GLN A 143 38.94 -14.40 40.30
CA GLN A 143 38.26 -15.61 40.79
C GLN A 143 39.22 -16.81 40.84
N ASP A 144 40.12 -16.95 39.86
CA ASP A 144 41.10 -18.03 39.83
C ASP A 144 42.25 -17.83 40.82
N GLU A 145 42.61 -16.59 41.15
CA GLU A 145 43.49 -16.26 42.28
C GLU A 145 42.84 -16.64 43.62
N LEU A 146 41.59 -16.24 43.86
CA LEU A 146 40.84 -16.58 45.08
C LEU A 146 40.63 -18.11 45.23
N LYS A 147 40.43 -18.86 44.14
CA LYS A 147 40.40 -20.33 44.17
C LYS A 147 41.75 -20.91 44.63
N LYS A 148 42.87 -20.39 44.14
CA LYS A 148 44.23 -20.83 44.55
C LYS A 148 44.50 -20.52 46.01
N GLU A 149 44.07 -19.37 46.52
CA GLU A 149 44.20 -19.04 47.95
C GLU A 149 43.32 -19.93 48.83
N LEU A 150 42.05 -20.14 48.44
CA LEU A 150 41.14 -21.04 49.14
C LEU A 150 41.72 -22.46 49.26
N GLU A 151 42.35 -22.97 48.21
CA GLU A 151 42.96 -24.31 48.24
C GLU A 151 44.18 -24.38 49.17
N LYS A 152 45.03 -23.34 49.22
CA LYS A 152 46.11 -23.22 50.22
C LYS A 152 45.55 -23.20 51.65
N TYR A 153 44.47 -22.46 51.90
CA TYR A 153 43.85 -22.41 53.22
C TYR A 153 43.24 -23.75 53.65
N LYS A 154 42.65 -24.52 52.73
CA LYS A 154 42.19 -25.90 53.01
C LYS A 154 43.34 -26.83 53.39
N GLN A 155 44.46 -26.77 52.65
CA GLN A 155 45.65 -27.58 52.93
C GLN A 155 46.19 -27.27 54.34
N LEU A 156 46.39 -25.99 54.65
CA LEU A 156 46.86 -25.54 55.96
C LEU A 156 45.88 -25.92 57.08
N TYR A 157 44.56 -25.84 56.84
CA TYR A 157 43.56 -26.28 57.80
C TYR A 157 43.67 -27.78 58.10
N HIS A 158 43.83 -28.61 57.06
CA HIS A 158 43.98 -30.05 57.21
C HIS A 158 45.26 -30.44 57.95
N GLU A 159 46.39 -29.77 57.67
CA GLU A 159 47.63 -29.94 58.44
C GLU A 159 47.43 -29.60 59.93
N LYS A 160 46.77 -28.48 60.22
CA LYS A 160 46.49 -28.06 61.62
C LYS A 160 45.46 -28.96 62.31
N GLU A 161 44.54 -29.57 61.57
CA GLU A 161 43.63 -30.58 62.09
C GLU A 161 44.39 -31.86 62.47
N GLN A 162 45.29 -32.34 61.61
CA GLN A 162 46.17 -33.49 61.90
C GLN A 162 47.09 -33.24 63.11
N GLU A 163 47.74 -32.06 63.20
CA GLU A 163 48.54 -31.67 64.37
C GLU A 163 47.70 -31.70 65.66
N ASN A 164 46.50 -31.12 65.64
CA ASN A 164 45.59 -31.14 66.80
C ASN A 164 45.17 -32.56 67.18
N GLU A 165 44.94 -33.44 66.21
CA GLU A 165 44.59 -34.83 66.48
C GLU A 165 45.76 -35.61 67.11
N GLN A 166 47.00 -35.36 66.66
CA GLN A 166 48.22 -35.92 67.28
C GLN A 166 48.40 -35.42 68.73
N ILE A 167 48.21 -34.11 68.96
CA ILE A 167 48.28 -33.51 70.30
C ILE A 167 47.22 -34.11 71.24
N ARG A 168 45.98 -34.29 70.77
CA ARG A 168 44.91 -34.96 71.54
C ARG A 168 45.28 -36.40 71.90
N LYS A 169 45.73 -37.20 70.91
CA LYS A 169 46.18 -38.59 71.13
C LYS A 169 47.33 -38.67 72.13
N PHE A 170 48.28 -37.73 72.10
CA PHE A 170 49.36 -37.64 73.08
C PHE A 170 48.84 -37.34 74.50
N PHE A 171 47.99 -36.32 74.67
CA PHE A 171 47.43 -35.99 75.99
C PHE A 171 46.52 -37.08 76.55
N ASP A 172 45.71 -37.76 75.72
CA ASP A 172 44.88 -38.89 76.15
C ASP A 172 45.73 -40.08 76.61
N ALA A 173 46.84 -40.37 75.93
CA ALA A 173 47.78 -41.41 76.33
C ALA A 173 48.46 -41.06 77.67
N GLU A 174 48.92 -39.82 77.85
CA GLU A 174 49.59 -39.38 79.08
C GLU A 174 48.63 -39.30 80.26
N LEU A 175 47.39 -38.84 80.04
CA LEU A 175 46.32 -38.87 81.02
C LEU A 175 45.98 -40.32 81.43
N THR A 176 46.02 -41.27 80.48
CA THR A 176 45.80 -42.69 80.75
C THR A 176 46.91 -43.29 81.60
N LYS A 177 48.19 -42.98 81.31
CA LYS A 177 49.33 -43.38 82.17
C LYS A 177 49.22 -42.79 83.57
N SER A 178 48.95 -41.49 83.67
CA SER A 178 48.81 -40.78 84.95
C SER A 178 47.67 -41.38 85.78
N LYS A 179 46.51 -41.65 85.17
CA LYS A 179 45.40 -42.39 85.81
C LYS A 179 45.81 -43.80 86.27
N GLN A 180 46.58 -44.55 85.48
CA GLN A 180 47.08 -45.86 85.90
C GLN A 180 48.05 -45.78 87.08
N ILE A 181 48.95 -44.79 87.10
CA ILE A 181 49.87 -44.56 88.23
C ILE A 181 49.08 -44.17 89.47
N PHE A 182 48.14 -43.23 89.35
CA PHE A 182 47.27 -42.83 90.45
C PHE A 182 46.46 -44.01 90.99
N ILE A 183 45.80 -44.81 90.14
CA ILE A 183 45.06 -46.01 90.58
C ILE A 183 45.98 -47.00 91.30
N LYS A 184 47.20 -47.24 90.81
CA LYS A 184 48.17 -48.12 91.48
C LYS A 184 48.57 -47.58 92.85
N GLU A 185 48.86 -46.29 92.96
CA GLU A 185 49.25 -45.68 94.24
C GLU A 185 48.06 -45.60 95.19
N THR A 186 46.86 -45.23 94.74
CA THR A 186 45.63 -45.29 95.56
C THR A 186 45.35 -46.71 96.04
N MET A 187 45.52 -47.74 95.21
CA MET A 187 45.38 -49.14 95.63
C MET A 187 46.46 -49.56 96.63
N ARG A 188 47.69 -49.04 96.49
CA ARG A 188 48.79 -49.29 97.41
C ARG A 188 48.57 -48.58 98.75
N SER A 189 48.34 -47.28 98.75
CA SER A 189 48.00 -46.50 99.94
C SER A 189 46.79 -47.08 100.64
N ARG A 190 45.71 -47.42 99.92
CA ARG A 190 44.53 -48.07 100.52
C ARG A 190 44.82 -49.47 101.09
N LYS A 191 45.85 -50.18 100.58
CA LYS A 191 46.31 -51.46 101.16
C LYS A 191 47.20 -51.25 102.39
N GLU A 192 48.03 -50.21 102.39
CA GLU A 192 48.85 -49.80 103.55
C GLU A 192 47.94 -49.26 104.66
N GLU A 193 47.01 -48.36 104.34
CA GLU A 193 45.90 -47.90 105.19
C GLU A 193 45.03 -49.05 105.66
N SER A 194 44.62 -49.98 104.80
CA SER A 194 43.85 -51.16 105.23
C SER A 194 44.66 -52.04 106.18
N GLY A 195 45.98 -52.16 106.03
CA GLY A 195 46.83 -52.91 106.96
C GLY A 195 47.00 -52.20 108.30
N ILE A 196 47.18 -50.87 108.29
CA ILE A 196 47.23 -50.03 109.49
C ILE A 196 45.86 -50.01 110.18
N GLN A 197 44.78 -49.95 109.41
CA GLN A 197 43.41 -49.98 109.91
C GLN A 197 43.03 -51.39 110.39
N GLU A 198 43.53 -52.48 109.83
CA GLU A 198 43.36 -53.84 110.39
C GLU A 198 44.20 -54.04 111.66
N GLN A 199 45.30 -53.29 111.84
CA GLN A 199 46.07 -53.25 113.10
C GLN A 199 45.38 -52.36 114.15
N PHE A 200 44.88 -51.20 113.75
CA PHE A 200 44.15 -50.27 114.60
C PHE A 200 42.76 -50.79 114.95
N GLU A 201 42.06 -51.47 114.06
CA GLU A 201 40.83 -52.21 114.35
C GLU A 201 41.13 -53.40 115.24
N ARG A 202 42.29 -54.08 115.16
CA ARG A 202 42.67 -55.05 116.20
C ARG A 202 42.91 -54.39 117.56
N GLU A 203 43.66 -53.30 117.65
CA GLU A 203 43.88 -52.58 118.93
C GLU A 203 42.60 -51.90 119.47
N VAL A 204 41.72 -51.43 118.59
CA VAL A 204 40.46 -50.78 118.94
C VAL A 204 39.39 -51.81 119.20
N GLU A 205 39.34 -52.96 118.54
CA GLU A 205 38.49 -54.09 118.96
C GLU A 205 39.00 -54.64 120.30
N GLU A 206 40.31 -54.72 120.55
CA GLU A 206 40.86 -55.16 121.84
C GLU A 206 40.58 -54.15 122.98
N ARG A 207 40.69 -52.83 122.73
CA ARG A 207 40.32 -51.78 123.70
C ARG A 207 38.82 -51.50 123.78
N ALA A 208 38.08 -51.71 122.69
CA ALA A 208 36.64 -51.59 122.68
C ALA A 208 36.01 -52.86 123.25
N LEU A 209 36.59 -54.05 123.19
CA LEU A 209 36.14 -55.20 124.00
C LEU A 209 36.24 -54.93 125.52
N GLN A 210 36.85 -53.80 125.93
CA GLN A 210 36.90 -53.27 127.30
C GLN A 210 35.98 -52.02 127.51
N LEU A 211 35.28 -51.53 126.47
CA LEU A 211 34.44 -50.30 126.47
C LEU A 211 33.11 -50.39 125.66
N ILE A 212 32.93 -51.46 124.87
CA ILE A 212 31.68 -52.10 124.43
C ILE A 212 31.17 -52.76 125.72
N ASP A 213 30.02 -52.36 126.27
CA ASP A 213 28.73 -52.69 125.68
C ASP A 213 27.86 -51.49 125.26
N GLU A 214 28.23 -50.27 125.62
CA GLU A 214 27.31 -49.13 125.58
C GLU A 214 27.72 -48.04 124.59
N LYS A 215 28.95 -47.51 124.68
CA LYS A 215 29.46 -46.48 123.75
C LYS A 215 29.51 -47.00 122.31
N SER A 216 29.94 -48.24 122.13
CA SER A 216 30.06 -48.85 120.81
C SER A 216 28.71 -49.26 120.21
N ARG A 217 27.69 -49.56 121.04
CA ARG A 217 26.31 -49.73 120.56
C ARG A 217 25.78 -48.41 119.98
N SER A 218 26.01 -47.29 120.67
CA SER A 218 25.65 -45.96 120.16
C SER A 218 26.38 -45.58 118.86
N ILE A 219 27.69 -45.86 118.76
CA ILE A 219 28.48 -45.65 117.53
C ILE A 219 28.01 -46.58 116.40
N TYR A 220 27.60 -47.81 116.71
CA TYR A 220 27.05 -48.75 115.73
C TYR A 220 25.69 -48.30 115.19
N GLU A 221 24.78 -47.83 116.04
CA GLU A 221 23.50 -47.23 115.65
C GLU A 221 23.69 -45.98 114.78
N GLN A 222 24.63 -45.09 115.14
CA GLN A 222 24.99 -43.94 114.31
C GLN A 222 25.58 -44.35 112.96
N ASN A 223 26.43 -45.39 112.91
CA ASN A 223 26.96 -45.91 111.65
C ASN A 223 25.88 -46.57 110.78
N ILE A 224 24.87 -47.22 111.36
CA ILE A 224 23.70 -47.71 110.60
C ILE A 224 22.93 -46.54 110.00
N LEU A 225 22.64 -45.50 110.79
CA LEU A 225 21.90 -44.33 110.32
C LEU A 225 22.66 -43.59 109.20
N LEU A 226 23.97 -43.38 109.37
CA LEU A 226 24.82 -42.75 108.35
C LEU A 226 24.95 -43.60 107.09
N ARG A 227 24.97 -44.93 107.19
CA ARG A 227 24.93 -45.84 106.02
C ARG A 227 23.59 -45.73 105.29
N ALA A 228 22.47 -45.73 106.01
CA ALA A 228 21.14 -45.57 105.41
C ALA A 228 21.01 -44.22 104.66
N GLN A 229 21.45 -43.12 105.28
CA GLN A 229 21.48 -41.79 104.65
C GLN A 229 22.42 -41.75 103.42
N LEU A 230 23.56 -42.44 103.48
CA LEU A 230 24.49 -42.52 102.36
C LEU A 230 23.92 -43.38 101.20
N GLU A 231 23.18 -44.45 101.51
CA GLU A 231 22.47 -45.27 100.52
C GLU A 231 21.32 -44.48 99.85
N GLU A 232 20.59 -43.67 100.63
CA GLU A 232 19.55 -42.75 100.15
C GLU A 232 20.14 -41.69 99.21
N CYS A 233 21.17 -40.94 99.64
CA CYS A 233 21.89 -39.98 98.79
C CYS A 233 22.49 -40.63 97.53
N GLN A 234 22.98 -41.87 97.61
CA GLN A 234 23.44 -42.61 96.43
C GLN A 234 22.30 -42.98 95.49
N GLN A 235 21.11 -43.28 96.01
CA GLN A 235 19.93 -43.58 95.20
C GLN A 235 19.43 -42.33 94.48
N GLU A 236 19.30 -41.19 95.18
CA GLU A 236 18.98 -39.90 94.57
C GLU A 236 19.98 -39.51 93.48
N LEU A 237 21.28 -39.72 93.71
CA LEU A 237 22.32 -39.47 92.70
C LEU A 237 22.18 -40.39 91.48
N ARG A 238 21.81 -41.66 91.66
CA ARG A 238 21.53 -42.59 90.56
C ARG A 238 20.32 -42.14 89.74
N GLU A 239 19.24 -41.73 90.40
CA GLU A 239 18.00 -41.28 89.75
C GLU A 239 18.23 -39.97 88.98
N CYS A 240 18.86 -38.97 89.61
CA CYS A 240 19.25 -37.71 88.97
C CYS A 240 20.18 -37.94 87.75
N THR A 241 21.12 -38.89 87.85
CA THR A 241 21.97 -39.28 86.71
C THR A 241 21.16 -39.91 85.57
N GLN A 242 20.21 -40.79 85.88
CA GLN A 242 19.32 -41.39 84.87
C GLN A 242 18.43 -40.35 84.19
N GLU A 243 17.85 -39.40 84.93
CA GLU A 243 17.08 -38.30 84.33
C GLU A 243 17.94 -37.40 83.44
N LYS A 244 19.13 -37.02 83.91
CA LYS A 244 20.10 -36.26 83.13
C LYS A 244 20.43 -36.94 81.80
N ASP A 245 20.63 -38.26 81.79
CA ASP A 245 20.91 -39.00 80.55
C ASP A 245 19.66 -39.14 79.65
N LYS A 246 18.44 -39.27 80.21
CA LYS A 246 17.17 -39.19 79.45
C LYS A 246 17.05 -37.85 78.75
N TYR A 247 17.14 -36.72 79.47
CA TYR A 247 17.05 -35.38 78.89
C TYR A 247 18.18 -35.07 77.90
N LYS A 248 19.39 -35.62 78.12
CA LYS A 248 20.50 -35.51 77.18
C LYS A 248 20.25 -36.28 75.88
N GLN A 249 19.54 -37.41 75.94
CA GLN A 249 19.15 -38.16 74.74
C GLN A 249 17.97 -37.50 74.02
N GLU A 250 16.99 -36.98 74.77
CA GLU A 250 15.88 -36.20 74.21
C GLU A 250 16.39 -34.94 73.49
N ASN A 251 17.27 -34.16 74.12
CA ASN A 251 17.89 -32.98 73.48
C ASN A 251 18.59 -33.34 72.17
N LYS A 252 19.37 -34.44 72.11
CA LYS A 252 19.98 -34.92 70.85
C LYS A 252 18.93 -35.23 69.77
N ASN A 253 17.82 -35.86 70.15
CA ASN A 253 16.73 -36.18 69.23
C ASN A 253 16.04 -34.90 68.74
N LEU A 254 15.78 -33.93 69.62
CA LEU A 254 15.22 -32.63 69.26
C LEU A 254 16.16 -31.85 68.34
N THR A 255 17.47 -31.81 68.60
CA THR A 255 18.47 -31.18 67.71
C THR A 255 18.42 -31.78 66.31
N ARG A 256 18.41 -33.12 66.18
CA ARG A 256 18.29 -33.81 64.89
C ARG A 256 16.99 -33.49 64.17
N THR A 257 15.87 -33.44 64.89
CA THR A 257 14.56 -33.08 64.33
C THR A 257 14.52 -31.63 63.84
N ILE A 258 15.12 -30.70 64.58
CA ILE A 258 15.25 -29.29 64.18
C ILE A 258 16.10 -29.16 62.91
N GLU A 259 17.21 -29.90 62.82
CA GLU A 259 18.10 -29.88 61.65
C GLU A 259 17.43 -30.47 60.41
N MET A 260 16.75 -31.62 60.55
CA MET A 260 15.94 -32.22 59.49
C MET A 260 14.81 -31.28 59.01
N ASN A 261 14.09 -30.63 59.93
CA ASN A 261 13.05 -29.67 59.60
C ASN A 261 13.62 -28.41 58.91
N LYS A 262 14.81 -27.96 59.31
CA LYS A 262 15.52 -26.84 58.68
C LYS A 262 15.88 -27.15 57.22
N ASP A 263 16.35 -28.36 56.93
CA ASP A 263 16.66 -28.78 55.57
C ASP A 263 15.40 -29.00 54.72
N LEU A 264 14.34 -29.56 55.30
CA LEU A 264 13.02 -29.66 54.66
C LEU A 264 12.45 -28.28 54.29
N LEU A 265 12.57 -27.29 55.19
CA LEU A 265 12.16 -25.90 54.93
C LEU A 265 12.99 -25.22 53.82
N LYS A 266 14.30 -25.48 53.75
CA LYS A 266 15.12 -25.02 52.61
C LYS A 266 14.60 -25.63 51.30
N GLU A 267 14.28 -26.91 51.29
CA GLU A 267 13.82 -27.59 50.08
C GLU A 267 12.45 -27.10 49.62
N TYR A 268 11.48 -26.93 50.54
CA TYR A 268 10.21 -26.28 50.21
C TYR A 268 10.40 -24.84 49.71
N THR A 269 11.36 -24.10 50.25
CA THR A 269 11.68 -22.74 49.77
C THR A 269 12.20 -22.76 48.33
N LYS A 270 13.09 -23.71 47.97
CA LYS A 270 13.53 -23.92 46.57
C LYS A 270 12.38 -24.29 45.66
N GLN A 271 11.50 -25.20 46.10
CA GLN A 271 10.32 -25.61 45.33
C GLN A 271 9.40 -24.42 45.07
N CYS A 272 9.03 -23.66 46.10
CA CYS A 272 8.21 -22.44 45.96
C CYS A 272 8.85 -21.41 45.03
N PHE A 273 10.18 -21.23 45.06
CA PHE A 273 10.90 -20.36 44.14
C PHE A 273 10.81 -20.86 42.68
N ASN A 274 11.01 -22.17 42.45
CA ASN A 274 10.92 -22.77 41.12
C ASN A 274 9.50 -22.68 40.55
N LEU A 275 8.47 -23.03 41.33
CA LEU A 275 7.06 -22.86 40.93
C LEU A 275 6.72 -21.39 40.65
N SER A 276 7.24 -20.45 41.43
CA SER A 276 7.04 -19.01 41.19
C SER A 276 7.70 -18.54 39.89
N LYS A 277 8.88 -19.10 39.55
CA LYS A 277 9.58 -18.83 38.28
C LYS A 277 8.80 -19.41 37.09
N GLU A 278 8.32 -20.64 37.20
CA GLU A 278 7.48 -21.27 36.17
C GLU A 278 6.15 -20.52 35.97
N LEU A 279 5.48 -20.14 37.05
CA LEU A 279 4.24 -19.36 36.98
C LEU A 279 4.48 -17.99 36.33
N ARG A 280 5.63 -17.36 36.57
CA ARG A 280 6.02 -16.12 35.89
C ARG A 280 6.24 -16.31 34.39
N THR A 281 6.90 -17.39 33.96
CA THR A 281 7.10 -17.66 32.52
C THR A 281 5.81 -18.08 31.82
N MET A 282 4.92 -18.81 32.50
CA MET A 282 3.60 -19.16 31.98
C MET A 282 2.68 -17.95 31.87
N ASN A 283 2.67 -17.05 32.85
CA ASN A 283 1.94 -15.78 32.74
C ASN A 283 2.47 -14.91 31.59
N GLN A 284 3.79 -14.82 31.39
CA GLN A 284 4.36 -14.10 30.26
C GLN A 284 3.93 -14.70 28.90
N LYS A 285 3.87 -16.03 28.79
CA LYS A 285 3.33 -16.71 27.59
C LYS A 285 1.85 -16.37 27.38
N TYR A 286 1.03 -16.45 28.44
CA TYR A 286 -0.38 -16.12 28.39
C TYR A 286 -0.62 -14.66 27.96
N ASP A 287 0.17 -13.71 28.47
CA ASP A 287 0.11 -12.30 28.05
C ASP A 287 0.45 -12.14 26.56
N THR A 288 1.47 -12.86 26.04
CA THR A 288 1.77 -12.84 24.60
C THR A 288 0.66 -13.48 23.75
N GLU A 289 0.10 -14.60 24.20
CA GLU A 289 -1.00 -15.30 23.52
C GLU A 289 -2.27 -14.44 23.45
N LYS A 290 -2.58 -13.73 24.54
CA LYS A 290 -3.67 -12.74 24.58
C LYS A 290 -3.47 -11.63 23.54
N VAL A 291 -2.24 -11.11 23.40
CA VAL A 291 -1.92 -10.10 22.36
C VAL A 291 -2.06 -10.68 20.94
N PHE A 292 -1.70 -11.96 20.73
CA PHE A 292 -1.94 -12.62 19.44
C PHE A 292 -3.43 -12.77 19.12
N VAL A 293 -4.27 -13.13 20.09
CA VAL A 293 -5.74 -13.23 19.90
C VAL A 293 -6.34 -11.85 19.56
N ASP A 294 -5.92 -10.78 20.25
CA ASP A 294 -6.35 -9.41 19.94
C ASP A 294 -5.87 -8.95 18.55
N LEU A 295 -4.68 -9.36 18.12
CA LEU A 295 -4.14 -9.06 16.79
C LEU A 295 -4.87 -9.84 15.68
N GLU A 296 -5.11 -11.13 15.88
CA GLU A 296 -5.87 -11.98 14.93
C GLU A 296 -7.29 -11.44 14.75
N LYS A 297 -7.93 -10.98 15.83
CA LYS A 297 -9.24 -10.34 15.76
C LYS A 297 -9.20 -9.10 14.86
N ARG A 298 -8.25 -8.17 15.09
CA ARG A 298 -8.09 -6.95 14.27
C ARG A 298 -7.79 -7.26 12.81
N PHE A 299 -6.93 -8.24 12.55
CA PHE A 299 -6.60 -8.69 11.19
C PHE A 299 -7.82 -9.24 10.46
N ASN A 300 -8.66 -10.01 11.15
CA ASN A 300 -9.93 -10.48 10.59
C ASN A 300 -10.92 -9.33 10.34
N GLU A 301 -11.03 -8.35 11.25
CA GLU A 301 -11.84 -7.14 11.06
C GLU A 301 -11.40 -6.36 9.80
N GLU A 302 -10.10 -6.03 9.68
CA GLU A 302 -9.53 -5.35 8.50
C GLU A 302 -9.75 -6.15 7.20
N LYS A 303 -9.62 -7.48 7.25
CA LYS A 303 -9.89 -8.38 6.13
C LYS A 303 -11.36 -8.35 5.69
N TYR A 304 -12.30 -8.23 6.62
CA TYR A 304 -13.73 -8.06 6.29
C TYR A 304 -14.00 -6.69 5.67
N GLU A 305 -13.49 -5.61 6.25
CA GLU A 305 -13.63 -4.25 5.70
C GLU A 305 -13.06 -4.13 4.28
N LEU A 306 -11.87 -4.69 4.06
CA LEU A 306 -11.20 -4.68 2.75
C LEU A 306 -11.98 -5.51 1.72
N LYS A 307 -12.52 -6.67 2.13
CA LYS A 307 -13.38 -7.49 1.28
C LYS A 307 -14.66 -6.75 0.90
N GLU A 308 -15.36 -6.14 1.86
CA GLU A 308 -16.59 -5.36 1.61
C GLU A 308 -16.32 -4.19 0.65
N LYS A 309 -15.21 -3.47 0.86
CA LYS A 309 -14.77 -2.37 -0.02
C LYS A 309 -14.55 -2.82 -1.46
N TYR A 310 -13.91 -3.97 -1.69
CA TYR A 310 -13.73 -4.51 -3.03
C TYR A 310 -15.02 -5.06 -3.64
N GLU A 311 -15.87 -5.74 -2.87
CA GLU A 311 -17.19 -6.17 -3.34
C GLU A 311 -18.06 -4.99 -3.78
N GLN A 312 -18.02 -3.87 -3.04
CA GLN A 312 -18.73 -2.65 -3.42
C GLN A 312 -18.16 -2.02 -4.70
N GLN A 313 -16.84 -1.95 -4.84
CA GLN A 313 -16.20 -1.48 -6.07
C GLN A 313 -16.58 -2.34 -7.28
N ILE A 314 -16.60 -3.67 -7.13
CA ILE A 314 -17.04 -4.60 -8.18
C ILE A 314 -18.50 -4.29 -8.56
N LYS A 315 -19.42 -4.25 -7.60
CA LYS A 315 -20.85 -3.93 -7.84
C LYS A 315 -21.03 -2.60 -8.58
N ASP A 316 -20.23 -1.58 -8.29
CA ASP A 316 -20.34 -0.28 -8.95
C ASP A 316 -19.67 -0.24 -10.35
N LEU A 317 -18.63 -1.04 -10.58
CA LEU A 317 -18.08 -1.28 -11.92
C LEU A 317 -19.04 -2.09 -12.80
N GLU A 318 -19.74 -3.08 -12.25
CA GLU A 318 -20.75 -3.86 -12.97
C GLU A 318 -21.93 -2.99 -13.40
N LYS A 319 -22.45 -2.12 -12.52
CA LYS A 319 -23.49 -1.13 -12.90
C LYS A 319 -23.03 -0.23 -14.06
N LYS A 320 -21.78 0.23 -14.03
CA LYS A 320 -21.20 1.07 -15.11
C LYS A 320 -21.04 0.29 -16.41
N ARG A 321 -20.56 -0.96 -16.35
CA ARG A 321 -20.49 -1.89 -17.50
C ARG A 321 -21.86 -2.06 -18.14
N ASP A 322 -22.88 -2.31 -17.34
CA ASP A 322 -24.24 -2.56 -17.83
C ASP A 322 -24.85 -1.30 -18.47
N GLU A 323 -24.64 -0.14 -17.87
CA GLU A 323 -25.10 1.14 -18.42
C GLU A 323 -24.40 1.47 -19.75
N LEU A 324 -23.07 1.35 -19.81
CA LEU A 324 -22.32 1.52 -21.07
C LEU A 324 -22.78 0.51 -22.15
N SER A 325 -23.11 -0.73 -21.75
CA SER A 325 -23.63 -1.75 -22.66
C SER A 325 -25.00 -1.39 -23.23
N ARG A 326 -25.90 -0.82 -22.42
CA ARG A 326 -27.19 -0.26 -22.90
C ARG A 326 -26.99 0.88 -23.88
N ILE A 327 -26.12 1.84 -23.55
CA ILE A 327 -25.81 2.98 -24.41
C ILE A 327 -25.26 2.50 -25.76
N LEU A 328 -24.29 1.56 -25.75
CA LEU A 328 -23.75 0.95 -26.97
C LEU A 328 -24.83 0.21 -27.77
N GLN A 329 -25.76 -0.49 -27.11
CA GLN A 329 -26.86 -1.17 -27.80
C GLN A 329 -27.81 -0.16 -28.48
N VAL A 330 -28.15 0.95 -27.83
CA VAL A 330 -28.97 2.03 -28.41
C VAL A 330 -28.25 2.68 -29.58
N ARG A 331 -26.98 3.08 -29.42
CA ARG A 331 -26.19 3.69 -30.51
C ARG A 331 -26.02 2.74 -31.71
N ASN A 332 -25.86 1.44 -31.49
CA ASN A 332 -25.82 0.47 -32.59
C ASN A 332 -27.18 0.35 -33.32
N ARG A 333 -28.31 0.46 -32.62
CA ARG A 333 -29.65 0.50 -33.26
C ARG A 333 -29.81 1.77 -34.09
N GLU A 334 -29.42 2.93 -33.56
CA GLU A 334 -29.43 4.22 -34.28
C GLU A 334 -28.53 4.19 -35.52
N LEU A 335 -27.28 3.73 -35.41
CA LEU A 335 -26.35 3.58 -36.53
C LEU A 335 -26.92 2.65 -37.61
N ASN A 336 -27.54 1.53 -37.22
CA ASN A 336 -28.18 0.63 -38.18
C ASN A 336 -29.42 1.23 -38.83
N HIS A 337 -30.17 2.09 -38.14
CA HIS A 337 -31.27 2.85 -38.72
C HIS A 337 -30.77 3.89 -39.72
N ILE A 338 -29.74 4.67 -39.37
CA ILE A 338 -29.08 5.64 -40.27
C ILE A 338 -28.52 4.94 -41.51
N ARG A 339 -27.84 3.78 -41.36
CA ARG A 339 -27.36 2.97 -42.50
C ARG A 339 -28.50 2.53 -43.42
N LYS A 340 -29.65 2.13 -42.89
CA LYS A 340 -30.83 1.76 -43.68
C LYS A 340 -31.42 2.95 -44.45
N ILE A 341 -31.51 4.12 -43.80
CA ILE A 341 -31.97 5.36 -44.47
C ILE A 341 -30.97 5.78 -45.56
N GLY A 342 -29.67 5.79 -45.26
CA GLY A 342 -28.62 6.12 -46.22
C GLY A 342 -28.63 5.18 -47.43
N LYS A 343 -28.84 3.87 -47.22
CA LYS A 343 -29.01 2.90 -48.30
C LYS A 343 -30.23 3.23 -49.17
N ARG A 344 -31.40 3.48 -48.57
CA ARG A 344 -32.61 3.87 -49.30
C ARG A 344 -32.43 5.18 -50.08
N LEU A 345 -31.76 6.17 -49.50
CA LEU A 345 -31.49 7.46 -50.15
C LEU A 345 -30.55 7.29 -51.35
N LEU A 346 -29.54 6.41 -51.25
CA LEU A 346 -28.68 6.04 -52.36
C LEU A 346 -29.46 5.29 -53.44
N GLU A 347 -30.28 4.31 -53.08
CA GLU A 347 -31.17 3.58 -54.00
C GLU A 347 -32.10 4.55 -54.77
N GLN A 348 -32.80 5.44 -54.05
CA GLN A 348 -33.66 6.48 -54.66
C GLN A 348 -32.88 7.46 -55.54
N ARG A 349 -31.65 7.83 -55.15
CA ARG A 349 -30.78 8.68 -55.97
C ARG A 349 -30.36 7.96 -57.25
N THR A 350 -29.99 6.67 -57.17
CA THR A 350 -29.64 5.86 -58.34
C THR A 350 -30.85 5.67 -59.26
N GLU A 351 -32.06 5.45 -58.72
CA GLU A 351 -33.30 5.43 -59.49
C GLU A 351 -33.52 6.77 -60.23
N LEU A 352 -33.39 7.90 -59.54
CA LEU A 352 -33.49 9.23 -60.16
C LEU A 352 -32.42 9.46 -61.23
N GLU A 353 -31.17 9.11 -60.97
CA GLU A 353 -30.08 9.21 -61.96
C GLU A 353 -30.33 8.31 -63.17
N MET A 354 -30.92 7.12 -62.99
CA MET A 354 -31.39 6.27 -64.09
C MET A 354 -32.53 6.92 -64.87
N PHE A 355 -33.55 7.47 -64.20
CA PHE A 355 -34.67 8.18 -64.85
C PHE A 355 -34.22 9.43 -65.61
N PHE A 356 -33.27 10.21 -65.06
CA PHE A 356 -32.67 11.35 -65.75
C PHE A 356 -31.91 10.92 -67.01
N ASN A 357 -31.13 9.84 -66.93
CA ASN A 357 -30.40 9.30 -68.08
C ASN A 357 -31.33 8.69 -69.14
N GLU A 358 -32.42 8.03 -68.73
CA GLU A 358 -33.48 7.54 -69.62
C GLU A 358 -34.15 8.72 -70.36
N ALA A 359 -34.57 9.77 -69.63
CA ALA A 359 -35.19 10.96 -70.23
C ALA A 359 -34.24 11.71 -71.18
N LEU A 360 -32.96 11.84 -70.81
CA LEU A 360 -31.92 12.39 -71.69
C LEU A 360 -31.67 11.49 -72.92
N GLY A 361 -31.78 10.17 -72.78
CA GLY A 361 -31.75 9.21 -73.88
C GLY A 361 -32.91 9.45 -74.86
N THR A 362 -34.14 9.49 -74.35
CA THR A 362 -35.36 9.74 -75.14
C THR A 362 -35.29 11.08 -75.88
N VAL A 363 -34.83 12.16 -75.23
CA VAL A 363 -34.71 13.47 -75.89
C VAL A 363 -33.58 13.47 -76.93
N LYS A 364 -32.46 12.79 -76.68
CA LYS A 364 -31.42 12.58 -77.70
C LYS A 364 -31.92 11.77 -78.89
N GLU A 365 -32.78 10.77 -78.66
CA GLU A 365 -33.39 9.96 -79.72
C GLU A 365 -34.41 10.75 -80.54
N GLN A 366 -35.24 11.58 -79.90
CA GLN A 366 -36.13 12.54 -80.57
C GLN A 366 -35.37 13.63 -81.36
N LEU A 367 -34.19 14.06 -80.88
CA LEU A 367 -33.30 14.97 -81.62
C LEU A 367 -32.61 14.28 -82.81
N LYS A 368 -32.43 12.95 -82.76
CA LYS A 368 -31.80 12.15 -83.82
C LYS A 368 -32.81 11.71 -84.89
N ASN A 369 -34.06 11.50 -84.50
CA ASN A 369 -35.19 11.14 -85.34
C ASN A 369 -36.33 12.17 -85.15
N PRO A 370 -36.32 13.32 -85.85
CA PRO A 370 -37.37 14.32 -85.72
C PRO A 370 -38.69 13.82 -86.33
N PRO A 371 -39.78 13.66 -85.56
CA PRO A 371 -41.09 13.37 -86.12
C PRO A 371 -41.65 14.63 -86.80
N SER A 372 -42.15 14.46 -88.02
CA SER A 372 -42.91 15.49 -88.71
C SER A 372 -44.28 15.71 -88.04
N SER A 373 -44.74 16.97 -88.05
CA SER A 373 -46.15 17.35 -87.89
C SER A 373 -46.88 16.92 -86.60
N ASN A 374 -47.00 17.83 -85.63
CA ASN A 374 -48.28 18.55 -85.50
C ASN A 374 -48.21 19.78 -84.56
N VAL A 375 -48.99 20.79 -84.93
CA VAL A 375 -49.15 22.06 -84.21
C VAL A 375 -50.26 21.93 -83.17
N VAL A 376 -50.03 22.40 -81.93
CA VAL A 376 -51.12 22.79 -81.02
C VAL A 376 -50.82 24.16 -80.40
N THR A 377 -51.85 24.97 -80.33
CA THR A 377 -51.84 26.44 -80.21
C THR A 377 -51.64 26.94 -78.77
N TYR A 378 -51.08 28.15 -78.66
CA TYR A 378 -51.00 28.92 -77.41
C TYR A 378 -52.39 29.29 -76.85
N ALA A 379 -52.52 29.26 -75.52
CA ALA A 379 -53.55 30.01 -74.79
C ALA A 379 -52.93 30.70 -73.55
N LYS A 380 -53.03 32.02 -73.54
CA LYS A 380 -52.59 32.97 -72.49
C LYS A 380 -53.71 33.03 -71.42
N THR A 381 -53.44 33.26 -70.13
CA THR A 381 -53.64 34.57 -69.46
C THR A 381 -53.31 34.44 -67.95
N GLN A 382 -52.55 35.42 -67.46
CA GLN A 382 -52.55 36.16 -66.16
C GLN A 382 -53.62 35.80 -65.08
N GLU A 383 -53.47 36.06 -63.78
CA GLU A 383 -52.50 36.91 -63.03
C GLU A 383 -52.51 36.61 -61.51
N GLY A 384 -51.42 36.99 -60.80
CA GLY A 384 -51.50 37.63 -59.47
C GLY A 384 -51.54 36.76 -58.21
N GLY A 385 -50.53 36.88 -57.32
CA GLY A 385 -50.52 36.17 -56.03
C GLY A 385 -49.22 36.25 -55.21
N GLN A 386 -48.88 37.43 -54.71
CA GLN A 386 -47.92 37.68 -53.61
C GLN A 386 -48.39 36.97 -52.28
N ILE A 387 -47.63 36.69 -51.22
CA ILE A 387 -46.24 37.01 -50.78
C ILE A 387 -45.82 36.10 -49.58
N ASN A 388 -44.51 35.90 -49.36
CA ASN A 388 -43.78 35.50 -48.12
C ASN A 388 -44.35 34.46 -47.11
N GLN A 389 -43.53 33.46 -46.76
CA GLN A 389 -42.81 33.51 -45.46
C GLN A 389 -41.61 32.55 -45.33
N SER A 390 -40.60 33.05 -44.61
CA SER A 390 -39.24 32.51 -44.37
C SER A 390 -39.18 31.30 -43.42
N LEU A 391 -38.22 30.40 -43.64
CA LEU A 391 -37.62 29.52 -42.63
C LEU A 391 -36.08 29.50 -42.78
N PRO A 392 -35.31 29.26 -41.69
CA PRO A 392 -33.92 29.75 -41.55
C PRO A 392 -32.82 28.82 -42.09
N PRO A 393 -31.60 29.33 -42.34
CA PRO A 393 -30.47 28.54 -42.83
C PRO A 393 -29.70 27.87 -41.69
N ILE A 394 -29.33 26.59 -41.86
CA ILE A 394 -28.29 25.93 -41.06
C ILE A 394 -27.15 25.51 -41.97
N SER A 395 -25.97 26.05 -41.70
CA SER A 395 -24.74 25.89 -42.48
C SER A 395 -23.89 24.68 -42.03
N LYS A 396 -22.96 24.29 -42.91
CA LYS A 396 -21.70 23.53 -42.65
C LYS A 396 -21.79 22.00 -42.61
N SER A 397 -21.63 21.42 -43.80
CA SER A 397 -20.93 20.14 -43.98
C SER A 397 -19.43 20.30 -43.74
N PRO A 398 -18.73 19.33 -43.15
CA PRO A 398 -17.29 19.13 -43.31
C PRO A 398 -17.00 18.28 -44.56
N VAL A 399 -15.85 18.53 -45.20
CA VAL A 399 -15.38 17.85 -46.42
C VAL A 399 -14.40 16.72 -46.07
N LEU A 400 -14.47 15.59 -46.77
CA LEU A 400 -13.32 14.72 -47.06
C LEU A 400 -13.42 14.10 -48.49
N PRO A 401 -12.28 13.81 -49.15
CA PRO A 401 -12.17 13.29 -50.53
C PRO A 401 -12.06 11.73 -50.53
N PRO A 402 -11.75 10.99 -51.63
CA PRO A 402 -11.33 11.41 -52.98
C PRO A 402 -11.98 10.66 -54.17
N ASP A 403 -11.49 10.98 -55.37
CA ASP A 403 -11.40 10.17 -56.61
C ASP A 403 -12.56 9.25 -57.04
N SER A 404 -13.11 9.54 -58.23
CA SER A 404 -13.11 8.59 -59.37
C SER A 404 -13.54 9.31 -60.65
N GLN A 405 -12.68 9.28 -61.67
CA GLN A 405 -12.95 9.86 -62.99
C GLN A 405 -13.95 9.00 -63.77
N HIS A 406 -15.11 9.54 -64.13
CA HIS A 406 -15.94 9.01 -65.22
C HIS A 406 -16.52 10.15 -66.07
N PRO A 407 -16.42 10.07 -67.41
CA PRO A 407 -16.90 11.13 -68.29
C PRO A 407 -18.43 11.04 -68.48
N GLN A 408 -19.18 11.84 -67.72
CA GLN A 408 -20.61 12.05 -67.98
C GLN A 408 -20.81 13.15 -69.04
N PRO A 409 -21.73 12.97 -70.01
CA PRO A 409 -21.91 13.91 -71.11
C PRO A 409 -22.50 15.23 -70.61
N SER A 410 -21.94 16.33 -71.10
CA SER A 410 -22.11 17.65 -70.50
C SER A 410 -23.49 18.27 -70.79
N PHE A 411 -24.15 18.73 -69.72
CA PHE A 411 -25.44 19.46 -69.74
C PHE A 411 -25.47 20.82 -70.50
N PRO A 412 -24.35 21.52 -70.80
CA PRO A 412 -24.41 22.81 -71.50
C PRO A 412 -24.97 22.76 -72.93
N SER A 413 -24.82 21.64 -73.66
CA SER A 413 -25.06 21.56 -75.11
C SER A 413 -26.54 21.43 -75.53
N LEU A 414 -27.47 21.26 -74.59
CA LEU A 414 -28.92 21.22 -74.87
C LEU A 414 -29.52 22.63 -74.95
N SER A 415 -30.43 22.84 -75.90
CA SER A 415 -31.20 24.09 -75.99
C SER A 415 -32.08 24.30 -74.76
N TRP A 416 -32.52 25.53 -74.51
CA TRP A 416 -33.38 25.83 -73.35
C TRP A 416 -34.72 25.08 -73.44
N GLN A 417 -35.27 24.95 -74.65
CA GLN A 417 -36.52 24.23 -74.91
C GLN A 417 -36.38 22.72 -74.69
N ASP A 418 -35.22 22.13 -75.01
CA ASP A 418 -34.98 20.71 -74.75
C ASP A 418 -34.74 20.43 -73.27
N LYS A 419 -34.08 21.35 -72.55
CA LYS A 419 -33.98 21.32 -71.07
C LYS A 419 -35.36 21.38 -70.42
N GLU A 420 -36.26 22.23 -70.92
CA GLU A 420 -37.65 22.32 -70.44
C GLU A 420 -38.44 21.02 -70.72
N LYS A 421 -38.29 20.41 -71.90
CA LYS A 421 -38.91 19.10 -72.22
C LYS A 421 -38.38 17.97 -71.33
N VAL A 422 -37.07 17.89 -71.10
CA VAL A 422 -36.48 16.91 -70.17
C VAL A 422 -37.09 17.07 -68.78
N LEU A 423 -37.15 18.29 -68.25
CA LEU A 423 -37.77 18.57 -66.95
C LEU A 423 -39.26 18.22 -66.92
N LYS A 424 -40.01 18.51 -67.98
CA LYS A 424 -41.45 18.22 -68.05
C LYS A 424 -41.74 16.72 -68.05
N ILE A 425 -41.02 15.95 -68.88
CA ILE A 425 -41.08 14.48 -68.88
C ILE A 425 -40.71 13.92 -67.49
N LEU A 426 -39.72 14.53 -66.83
CA LEU A 426 -39.29 14.13 -65.49
C LEU A 426 -40.41 14.37 -64.45
N PHE A 427 -41.01 15.56 -64.44
CA PHE A 427 -42.09 15.91 -63.50
C PHE A 427 -43.37 15.11 -63.74
N ASP A 428 -43.76 14.89 -65.00
CA ASP A 428 -44.92 14.08 -65.36
C ASP A 428 -44.75 12.61 -64.91
N LYS A 429 -43.52 12.07 -64.98
CA LYS A 429 -43.19 10.69 -64.52
C LYS A 429 -43.03 10.60 -62.99
N ILE A 430 -42.48 11.62 -62.33
CA ILE A 430 -42.35 11.71 -60.86
C ILE A 430 -43.71 11.78 -60.16
N ASN A 431 -44.68 12.51 -60.72
CA ASN A 431 -46.01 12.66 -60.15
C ASN A 431 -46.92 11.42 -60.32
N GLY A 432 -46.45 10.36 -60.96
CA GLY A 432 -47.23 9.17 -61.33
C GLY A 432 -47.17 7.95 -60.39
N ILE A 433 -46.44 8.00 -59.26
CA ILE A 433 -46.19 6.81 -58.42
C ILE A 433 -47.04 6.82 -57.13
N PRO A 434 -47.98 5.87 -56.93
CA PRO A 434 -48.77 5.77 -55.70
C PRO A 434 -48.04 4.97 -54.59
N SER A 435 -47.82 5.60 -53.45
CA SER A 435 -47.23 4.98 -52.25
C SER A 435 -48.11 3.88 -51.64
N LYS A 436 -47.60 2.63 -51.56
CA LYS A 436 -48.24 1.52 -50.83
C LYS A 436 -47.47 1.15 -49.54
N ASN A 437 -48.16 1.26 -48.40
CA ASN A 437 -47.87 0.61 -47.10
C ASN A 437 -47.93 -0.94 -47.25
N PRO A 438 -47.33 -1.82 -46.37
CA PRO A 438 -47.87 -2.05 -45.00
C PRO A 438 -47.01 -2.73 -43.88
N ASN A 439 -47.50 -2.62 -42.63
CA ASN A 439 -47.63 -3.59 -41.50
C ASN A 439 -46.50 -4.50 -40.90
N SER A 440 -46.82 -4.92 -39.65
CA SER A 440 -46.34 -6.07 -38.84
C SER A 440 -45.09 -5.85 -37.95
N ALA A 441 -44.98 -6.39 -36.72
CA ALA A 441 -45.93 -7.06 -35.81
C ALA A 441 -45.47 -7.00 -34.33
N GLN A 442 -46.38 -7.34 -33.41
CA GLN A 442 -46.16 -7.68 -31.98
C GLN A 442 -46.11 -9.23 -31.80
N PRO A 443 -45.86 -9.79 -30.58
CA PRO A 443 -45.13 -9.30 -29.40
C PRO A 443 -43.91 -10.25 -29.14
N PRO A 444 -43.84 -11.28 -28.23
CA PRO A 444 -44.40 -11.56 -26.88
C PRO A 444 -43.35 -11.81 -25.75
N ASN A 445 -43.87 -11.92 -24.51
CA ASN A 445 -43.43 -12.71 -23.34
C ASN A 445 -42.20 -12.39 -22.45
N LYS A 446 -42.52 -12.32 -21.15
CA LYS A 446 -41.65 -12.45 -19.96
C LYS A 446 -41.35 -13.94 -19.69
N PRO A 447 -40.54 -14.26 -18.66
CA PRO A 447 -41.19 -14.61 -17.38
C PRO A 447 -40.55 -13.99 -16.13
N HIS A 448 -41.29 -14.05 -15.02
CA HIS A 448 -40.83 -13.72 -13.66
C HIS A 448 -40.51 -15.01 -12.87
N LEU A 449 -39.43 -14.99 -12.09
CA LEU A 449 -39.23 -15.72 -10.82
C LEU A 449 -38.40 -14.75 -9.93
N ASN A 450 -38.69 -14.43 -8.67
CA ASN A 450 -39.52 -15.00 -7.60
C ASN A 450 -38.93 -16.21 -6.86
N ASN A 451 -38.01 -15.93 -5.93
CA ASN A 451 -37.90 -16.43 -4.54
C ASN A 451 -36.66 -15.72 -3.93
N SER A 452 -36.71 -15.00 -2.81
CA SER A 452 -37.13 -15.41 -1.46
C SER A 452 -36.25 -16.52 -0.88
N PHE A 453 -35.27 -16.15 -0.06
CA PHE A 453 -34.88 -16.88 1.16
C PHE A 453 -34.13 -15.93 2.10
N GLN A 454 -34.58 -15.87 3.35
CA GLN A 454 -33.80 -15.34 4.47
C GLN A 454 -32.78 -16.43 4.89
N ASP A 455 -31.60 -16.03 5.35
CA ASP A 455 -31.28 -16.26 6.76
C ASP A 455 -30.00 -15.55 7.23
N SER A 456 -29.99 -15.18 8.51
CA SER A 456 -28.87 -14.56 9.21
C SER A 456 -28.40 -15.47 10.35
N PRO A 457 -27.09 -15.66 10.58
CA PRO A 457 -26.61 -16.16 11.85
C PRO A 457 -26.13 -15.02 12.75
N LYS A 458 -26.85 -14.80 13.86
CA LYS A 458 -26.34 -14.06 15.04
C LYS A 458 -25.68 -15.05 16.02
N PRO A 459 -24.77 -14.58 16.90
CA PRO A 459 -23.76 -15.45 17.53
C PRO A 459 -24.31 -16.30 18.68
N VAL A 460 -23.80 -17.53 18.78
CA VAL A 460 -24.05 -18.43 19.92
C VAL A 460 -23.18 -18.03 21.11
N LYS A 461 -23.83 -17.68 22.23
CA LYS A 461 -23.17 -17.54 23.53
C LYS A 461 -22.95 -18.92 24.14
N LEU A 462 -21.70 -19.35 24.31
CA LEU A 462 -21.38 -20.44 25.23
C LEU A 462 -21.07 -19.88 26.62
N LYS A 463 -21.86 -20.31 27.61
CA LYS A 463 -21.55 -20.12 29.04
C LYS A 463 -20.55 -21.20 29.44
N LEU A 464 -19.37 -20.81 29.90
CA LEU A 464 -18.64 -21.60 30.90
C LEU A 464 -18.61 -20.81 32.21
N GLN A 465 -19.39 -21.30 33.17
CA GLN A 465 -19.24 -21.01 34.59
C GLN A 465 -18.82 -22.32 35.28
N ASN A 466 -18.11 -22.18 36.40
CA ASN A 466 -17.82 -23.21 37.40
C ASN A 466 -16.74 -24.26 37.04
N SER A 467 -15.47 -23.94 37.32
CA SER A 467 -14.55 -24.87 38.02
C SER A 467 -13.26 -24.16 38.50
N LEU A 468 -13.38 -23.22 39.44
CA LEU A 468 -12.21 -22.57 40.09
C LEU A 468 -12.49 -22.15 41.55
N ALA A 469 -13.34 -22.89 42.25
CA ALA A 469 -13.85 -22.52 43.59
C ALA A 469 -13.68 -23.63 44.66
N SER A 470 -12.72 -24.56 44.49
CA SER A 470 -12.55 -25.70 45.41
C SER A 470 -11.09 -26.00 45.81
N LEU A 471 -10.22 -24.97 45.88
CA LEU A 471 -8.83 -25.14 46.31
C LEU A 471 -8.30 -24.01 47.24
N ASN A 472 -9.17 -23.44 48.09
CA ASN A 472 -8.79 -22.33 48.98
C ASN A 472 -9.38 -22.42 50.41
N GLN A 473 -9.72 -23.63 50.88
CA GLN A 473 -10.28 -23.88 52.23
C GLN A 473 -9.42 -24.83 53.10
N ALA A 474 -8.09 -24.80 52.96
CA ALA A 474 -7.19 -25.71 53.70
C ALA A 474 -6.17 -25.05 54.65
N PHE A 475 -6.09 -23.71 54.73
CA PHE A 475 -5.00 -23.01 55.45
C PHE A 475 -5.44 -21.82 56.35
N ARG A 476 -6.63 -21.88 56.98
CA ARG A 476 -7.09 -20.84 57.93
C ARG A 476 -7.81 -21.36 59.18
N THR A 477 -7.24 -22.34 59.88
CA THR A 477 -7.55 -22.62 61.30
C THR A 477 -6.28 -23.12 61.99
N GLY A 478 -5.75 -22.36 62.96
CA GLY A 478 -4.46 -22.70 63.57
C GLY A 478 -3.89 -21.65 64.54
N THR A 479 -4.71 -21.07 65.41
CA THR A 479 -4.22 -20.51 66.69
C THR A 479 -4.24 -21.61 67.75
N PRO A 480 -3.18 -21.68 68.58
CA PRO A 480 -3.30 -21.24 69.97
C PRO A 480 -2.14 -20.29 70.33
N SER A 481 -2.34 -19.19 71.06
CA SER A 481 -2.69 -19.13 72.48
C SER A 481 -1.72 -19.90 73.38
N SER A 482 -0.68 -19.21 73.86
CA SER A 482 -0.16 -19.44 75.21
C SER A 482 0.53 -18.17 75.72
N ASN A 483 -0.05 -17.55 76.73
CA ASN A 483 0.66 -16.60 77.58
C ASN A 483 1.68 -17.37 78.42
N ARG A 484 2.89 -16.84 78.60
CA ARG A 484 3.53 -16.92 79.92
C ARG A 484 4.49 -15.76 80.17
N SER A 485 4.25 -15.07 81.28
CA SER A 485 5.11 -14.00 81.79
C SER A 485 6.46 -14.53 82.25
N THR A 486 7.49 -13.71 82.11
CA THR A 486 8.67 -13.71 83.00
C THR A 486 8.96 -12.27 83.38
N ASP A 487 8.38 -11.89 84.52
CA ASP A 487 8.86 -10.82 85.39
C ASP A 487 9.55 -11.50 86.60
N PHE A 488 10.22 -10.71 87.44
CA PHE A 488 11.20 -11.07 88.48
C PHE A 488 12.62 -11.37 87.99
N GLY A 489 13.56 -10.69 88.63
CA GLY A 489 14.97 -11.08 88.70
C GLY A 489 15.38 -11.35 90.15
N ASP A 490 16.62 -11.80 90.28
CA ASP A 490 17.62 -11.40 91.28
C ASP A 490 18.99 -11.51 90.59
#